data_AF-A0A8W8K9C7-F1
#
_entry.id   AF-A0A8W8K9C7-F1
#
_cell.length_a   1.000
_cell.length_b   1.000
_cell.length_c   1.000
_cell.angle_alpha   90.00
_cell.angle_beta   90.00
_cell.angle_gamma   90.00
#
_symmetry.space_group_name_H-M   'P 1'
#
loop_
_entity.id
_entity.type
_entity.pdbx_description
1 polymer ?
#
loop_
_entity_poly.entity_id
_entity_poly.type
_entity_poly.pdbx_seq_one_letter_code
_entity_poly.pdbx_strand_id
1 'polypeptide(L)'
;AAGIGPDTQGEFQTLKDTLNRVKLPSELKLNESRQGIQRADQAVYHVLTKCARYAETSLKLLSTIEPGTKISSETLEQFFLINQAQIQYLQDEYASILVNSQFDSTTSKLFRALQKNTSGLTASSLETLRSAASLSAAAKP
;
A
#
# COMPACT_ATOMS: atom_id res chain seq x y z
N ALA A 1 3.58 20.17 -12.58
CA ALA A 1 4.54 19.51 -11.68
C ALA A 1 3.78 18.39 -10.97
N ALA A 2 3.96 17.13 -11.39
CA ALA A 2 3.40 15.99 -10.67
C ALA A 2 4.20 15.85 -9.38
N GLY A 3 3.58 16.22 -8.26
CA GLY A 3 4.23 16.32 -6.97
C GLY A 3 4.81 14.97 -6.56
N ILE A 4 6.10 14.96 -6.29
CA ILE A 4 6.72 13.99 -5.40
C ILE A 4 6.09 14.28 -4.03
N GLY A 5 4.96 13.64 -3.74
CA GLY A 5 4.44 13.63 -2.38
C GLY A 5 5.47 12.96 -1.46
N PRO A 6 5.45 13.24 -0.15
CA PRO A 6 6.31 12.54 0.81
C PRO A 6 6.16 11.01 0.62
N ASP A 7 7.28 10.27 0.61
CA ASP A 7 7.29 8.81 0.47
C ASP A 7 6.86 8.15 1.79
N THR A 8 5.59 8.34 2.12
CA THR A 8 4.98 7.86 3.36
C THR A 8 5.11 6.34 3.52
N GLN A 9 5.10 5.58 2.41
CA GLN A 9 5.29 4.12 2.46
C GLN A 9 6.75 3.74 2.73
N GLY A 10 7.72 4.45 2.14
CA GLY A 10 9.14 4.29 2.42
C GLY A 10 9.47 4.63 3.87
N GLU A 11 8.98 5.76 4.36
CA GLU A 11 9.16 6.19 5.76
C GLU A 11 8.53 5.18 6.74
N PHE A 12 7.33 4.68 6.44
CA PHE A 12 6.72 3.59 7.21
C PHE A 12 7.62 2.34 7.23
N GLN A 13 8.19 1.96 6.08
CA GLN A 13 9.03 0.78 5.99
C GLN A 13 10.29 0.91 6.86
N THR A 14 10.94 2.08 6.85
CA THR A 14 12.06 2.39 7.74
C THR A 14 11.65 2.29 9.22
N LEU A 15 10.53 2.89 9.60
CA LEU A 15 10.03 2.84 10.97
C LEU A 15 9.71 1.40 11.42
N LYS A 16 9.06 0.62 10.55
CA LYS A 16 8.74 -0.79 10.81
C LYS A 16 10.01 -1.61 11.06
N ASP A 17 11.07 -1.35 10.31
CA ASP A 17 12.34 -2.05 10.45
C ASP A 17 13.06 -1.68 11.76
N THR A 18 12.97 -0.41 12.18
CA THR A 18 13.44 0.04 13.50
C THR A 18 12.69 -0.67 14.64
N LEU A 19 11.39 -0.90 14.48
CA LEU A 19 10.53 -1.55 15.47
C LEU A 19 10.54 -3.09 15.43
N ASN A 20 11.25 -3.71 14.48
CA ASN A 20 11.31 -5.17 14.32
C ASN A 20 11.68 -5.91 15.62
N ARG A 21 12.62 -5.35 16.40
CA ARG A 21 13.12 -5.96 17.63
C ARG A 21 12.10 -5.93 18.77
N VAL A 22 11.06 -5.10 18.68
CA VAL A 22 10.02 -4.97 19.69
C VAL A 22 9.09 -6.17 19.61
N LYS A 23 9.05 -6.96 20.70
CA LYS A 23 8.22 -8.16 20.80
C LYS A 23 6.89 -7.82 21.45
N LEU A 24 5.81 -8.00 20.69
CA LEU A 24 4.46 -7.99 21.25
C LEU A 24 4.12 -9.33 21.92
N PRO A 25 3.23 -9.31 22.93
CA PRO A 25 2.54 -10.50 23.41
C PRO A 25 1.91 -11.30 22.26
N SER A 26 1.83 -12.63 22.40
CA SER A 26 1.31 -13.51 21.35
C SER A 26 -0.13 -13.22 20.96
N GLU A 27 -0.94 -12.71 21.90
CA GLU A 27 -2.33 -12.32 21.68
C GLU A 27 -2.48 -11.11 20.74
N LEU A 28 -1.44 -10.28 20.66
CA LEU A 28 -1.40 -9.07 19.84
C LEU A 28 -0.60 -9.26 18.54
N LYS A 29 -0.07 -10.47 18.31
CA LYS A 29 0.66 -10.82 17.08
C LYS A 29 -0.28 -11.40 16.04
N LEU A 30 -0.02 -11.05 14.78
CA LEU A 30 -0.71 -11.70 13.66
C LEU A 30 -0.27 -13.14 13.49
N ASN A 31 -1.26 -14.04 13.42
CA ASN A 31 -1.05 -15.40 12.95
C ASN A 31 -1.26 -15.44 11.43
N GLU A 32 -0.18 -15.40 10.66
CA GLU A 32 -0.22 -15.32 9.20
C GLU A 32 -0.35 -16.70 8.51
N SER A 33 -1.22 -17.57 9.04
CA SER A 33 -1.50 -18.84 8.38
C SER A 33 -2.40 -18.65 7.17
N ARG A 34 -1.94 -19.12 6.01
CA ARG A 34 -2.75 -19.20 4.78
C ARG A 34 -3.60 -20.47 4.72
N GLN A 35 -3.50 -21.34 5.71
CA GLN A 35 -4.18 -22.63 5.71
C GLN A 35 -5.71 -22.41 5.76
N GLY A 36 -6.42 -23.04 4.84
CA GLY A 36 -7.89 -22.93 4.73
C GLY A 36 -8.40 -21.72 3.93
N ILE A 37 -7.52 -20.84 3.44
CA ILE A 37 -7.93 -19.67 2.65
C ILE A 37 -8.12 -20.07 1.19
N GLN A 38 -9.35 -19.93 0.69
CA GLN A 38 -9.67 -20.27 -0.69
C GLN A 38 -9.00 -19.31 -1.67
N ARG A 39 -8.82 -19.75 -2.92
CA ARG A 39 -8.20 -18.94 -3.98
C ARG A 39 -8.97 -17.64 -4.24
N ALA A 40 -10.30 -17.67 -4.13
CA ALA A 40 -11.16 -16.50 -4.30
C ALA A 40 -10.92 -15.44 -3.21
N ASP A 41 -10.57 -15.86 -1.99
CA ASP A 41 -10.41 -14.97 -0.83
C ASP A 41 -8.99 -14.41 -0.69
N GLN A 42 -8.02 -14.89 -1.49
CA GLN A 42 -6.62 -14.49 -1.37
C GLN A 42 -6.41 -12.98 -1.48
N ALA A 43 -7.19 -12.29 -2.33
CA ALA A 43 -7.11 -10.85 -2.49
C ALA A 43 -7.52 -10.11 -1.20
N VAL A 44 -8.65 -10.52 -0.61
CA VAL A 44 -9.16 -9.94 0.65
C VAL A 44 -8.19 -10.26 1.79
N TYR A 45 -7.73 -11.50 1.89
CA TYR A 45 -6.72 -11.91 2.87
C TYR A 45 -5.46 -11.05 2.81
N HIS A 46 -4.99 -10.74 1.60
CA HIS A 46 -3.81 -9.90 1.41
C HIS A 46 -4.01 -8.47 1.95
N VAL A 47 -5.17 -7.87 1.69
CA VAL A 47 -5.52 -6.54 2.23
C VAL A 47 -5.59 -6.58 3.75
N LEU A 48 -6.30 -7.56 4.31
CA LEU A 48 -6.45 -7.73 5.76
C LEU A 48 -5.10 -7.92 6.46
N THR A 49 -4.26 -8.83 5.95
CA THR A 49 -2.92 -9.09 6.50
C THR A 49 -2.07 -7.81 6.47
N LYS A 50 -2.15 -7.05 5.38
CA LYS A 50 -1.37 -5.83 5.24
C LYS A 50 -1.86 -4.71 6.17
N CYS A 51 -3.16 -4.49 6.29
CA CYS A 51 -3.74 -3.57 7.28
C CYS A 51 -3.35 -3.95 8.71
N ALA A 52 -3.43 -5.23 9.02
CA ALA A 52 -3.09 -5.71 10.35
C ALA A 52 -1.59 -5.48 10.66
N ARG A 53 -0.68 -5.58 9.69
CA ARG A 53 0.74 -5.25 9.89
C ARG A 53 0.97 -3.77 10.23
N TYR A 54 0.20 -2.83 9.67
CA TYR A 54 0.25 -1.43 10.10
C TYR A 54 -0.17 -1.31 11.57
N ALA A 55 -1.31 -1.90 11.93
CA ALA A 55 -1.79 -1.91 13.32
C ALA A 55 -0.79 -2.57 14.29
N GLU A 56 -0.18 -3.68 13.92
CA GLU A 56 0.87 -4.34 14.72
C GLU A 56 2.08 -3.41 14.91
N THR A 57 2.46 -2.64 13.89
CA THR A 57 3.56 -1.67 13.97
C THR A 57 3.20 -0.51 14.91
N SER A 58 1.96 -0.01 14.87
CA SER A 58 1.46 0.96 15.83
C SER A 58 1.49 0.42 17.26
N LEU A 59 1.08 -0.84 17.47
CA LEU A 59 1.15 -1.48 18.80
C LEU A 59 2.58 -1.64 19.28
N LYS A 60 3.53 -1.98 18.40
CA LYS A 60 4.96 -2.04 18.74
C LYS A 60 5.46 -0.68 19.20
N LEU A 61 5.14 0.38 18.46
CA LEU A 61 5.51 1.75 18.86
C LEU A 61 4.90 2.13 20.21
N LEU A 62 3.63 1.84 20.44
CA LEU A 62 3.00 2.14 21.73
C LEU A 62 3.60 1.32 22.89
N SER A 63 4.04 0.09 22.63
CA SER A 63 4.67 -0.77 23.64
C SER A 63 6.06 -0.31 24.07
N THR A 64 6.70 0.61 23.34
CA THR A 64 7.98 1.21 23.77
C THR A 64 7.78 2.37 24.74
N ILE A 65 6.53 2.80 24.98
CA ILE A 65 6.20 3.88 25.89
C ILE A 65 6.02 3.31 27.30
N GLU A 66 6.83 3.78 28.25
CA GLU A 66 6.70 3.36 29.64
C GLU A 66 5.44 3.94 30.29
N PRO A 67 4.69 3.17 31.11
CA PRO A 67 3.52 3.68 31.80
C PRO A 67 3.81 4.95 32.62
N GLY A 68 2.98 5.98 32.47
CA GLY A 68 3.12 7.25 33.19
C GLY A 68 4.12 8.23 32.60
N THR A 69 4.81 7.88 31.50
CA THR A 69 5.65 8.82 30.76
C THR A 69 4.83 9.73 29.85
N LYS A 70 5.31 10.96 29.64
CA LYS A 70 4.72 11.87 28.66
C LYS A 70 5.10 11.38 27.26
N ILE A 71 4.10 11.23 26.39
CA ILE A 71 4.33 10.89 24.98
C ILE A 71 5.00 12.08 24.30
N SER A 72 6.13 11.84 23.62
CA SER A 72 6.86 12.87 22.88
C SER A 72 6.15 13.20 21.56
N SER A 73 6.43 14.39 21.00
CA SER A 73 5.95 14.76 19.65
C SER A 73 6.43 13.76 18.60
N GLU A 74 7.68 13.31 18.70
CA GLU A 74 8.26 12.33 17.77
C GLU A 74 7.48 11.01 17.77
N THR A 75 7.09 10.50 18.95
CA THR A 75 6.28 9.27 19.02
C THR A 75 4.89 9.47 18.41
N LEU A 76 4.28 10.64 18.60
CA LEU A 76 2.99 10.95 17.96
C LEU A 76 3.13 11.06 16.44
N GLU A 77 4.18 11.72 15.95
CA GLU A 77 4.47 11.83 14.51
C GLU A 77 4.68 10.46 13.88
N GLN A 78 5.46 9.58 14.51
CA GLN A 78 5.64 8.19 14.08
C GLN A 78 4.32 7.41 14.10
N PHE A 79 3.48 7.61 15.10
CA PHE A 79 2.16 6.98 15.17
C PHE A 79 1.25 7.46 14.04
N PHE A 80 1.21 8.77 13.77
CA PHE A 80 0.44 9.33 12.66
C PHE A 80 0.97 8.88 11.30
N LEU A 81 2.29 8.78 11.13
CA LEU A 81 2.92 8.26 9.93
C LEU A 81 2.43 6.84 9.60
N ILE A 82 2.39 5.94 10.58
CA ILE A 82 1.89 4.57 10.38
C ILE A 82 0.43 4.57 9.92
N ASN A 83 -0.42 5.39 10.57
CA ASN A 83 -1.84 5.49 10.22
C ASN A 83 -2.06 6.13 8.84
N GLN A 84 -1.29 7.17 8.51
CA GLN A 84 -1.33 7.80 7.19
C GLN A 84 -0.90 6.81 6.10
N ALA A 85 0.16 6.04 6.34
CA ALA A 85 0.59 4.98 5.43
C ALA A 85 -0.50 3.91 5.25
N GLN A 86 -1.21 3.53 6.30
CA GLN A 86 -2.32 2.60 6.21
C GLN A 86 -3.49 3.16 5.38
N ILE A 87 -3.86 4.42 5.61
CA ILE A 87 -4.94 5.08 4.86
C ILE A 87 -4.57 5.17 3.38
N GLN A 88 -3.35 5.59 3.06
CA GLN A 88 -2.87 5.68 1.68
C GLN A 88 -2.91 4.31 1.00
N TYR A 89 -2.47 3.25 1.69
CA TYR A 89 -2.59 1.88 1.19
C TYR A 89 -4.04 1.50 0.89
N LEU A 90 -4.98 1.80 1.79
CA LEU A 90 -6.40 1.52 1.60
C LEU A 90 -7.01 2.33 0.45
N GLN A 91 -6.58 3.58 0.25
CA GLN A 91 -7.00 4.40 -0.88
C GLN A 91 -6.55 3.80 -2.22
N ASP A 92 -5.32 3.30 -2.30
CA ASP A 92 -4.80 2.63 -3.50
C ASP A 92 -5.56 1.33 -3.79
N GLU A 93 -5.87 0.55 -2.75
CA GLU A 93 -6.66 -0.68 -2.88
C GLU A 93 -8.09 -0.38 -3.35
N TYR A 94 -8.73 0.63 -2.76
CA TYR A 94 -10.05 1.08 -3.16
C TYR A 94 -10.10 1.55 -4.62
N ALA A 95 -9.12 2.37 -5.03
CA ALA A 95 -9.00 2.82 -6.41
C ALA A 95 -8.85 1.63 -7.38
N SER A 96 -8.05 0.63 -7.02
CA SER A 96 -7.89 -0.58 -7.84
C SER A 96 -9.19 -1.40 -7.96
N ILE A 97 -9.98 -1.50 -6.89
CA ILE A 97 -11.28 -2.16 -6.90
C ILE A 97 -12.25 -1.41 -7.83
N LEU A 98 -12.31 -0.09 -7.73
CA LEU A 98 -13.14 0.73 -8.61
C LEU A 98 -12.77 0.54 -10.09
N VAL A 99 -11.48 0.60 -10.43
CA VAL A 99 -11.00 0.38 -11.80
C VAL A 99 -11.34 -1.03 -12.27
N ASN A 100 -11.17 -2.05 -11.43
CA ASN A 100 -11.52 -3.43 -11.79
C ASN A 100 -13.02 -3.59 -12.04
N SER A 101 -13.87 -2.88 -11.29
CA SER A 101 -15.33 -2.94 -11.45
C SER A 101 -15.83 -2.19 -12.68
N GLN A 102 -15.19 -1.09 -13.08
CA GLN A 102 -15.61 -0.29 -14.22
C GLN A 102 -15.01 -0.77 -15.56
N PHE A 103 -13.84 -1.40 -15.50
CA PHE A 103 -13.10 -1.88 -16.66
C PHE A 103 -12.90 -3.39 -16.53
N ASP A 104 -11.67 -3.84 -16.35
CA ASP A 104 -11.35 -5.25 -16.12
C ASP A 104 -10.11 -5.42 -15.22
N SER A 105 -9.75 -6.67 -14.96
CA SER A 105 -8.57 -7.01 -14.14
C SER A 105 -7.25 -6.59 -14.78
N THR A 106 -7.18 -6.48 -16.11
CA THR A 106 -5.96 -6.10 -16.83
C THR A 106 -5.69 -4.62 -16.64
N THR A 107 -6.71 -3.79 -16.85
CA THR A 107 -6.67 -2.34 -16.62
C THR A 107 -6.40 -2.02 -15.16
N SER A 108 -7.00 -2.76 -14.21
CA SER A 108 -6.73 -2.56 -12.78
C SER A 108 -5.27 -2.87 -12.39
N LYS A 109 -4.68 -3.94 -12.95
CA LYS A 109 -3.25 -4.25 -12.75
C LYS A 109 -2.34 -3.18 -13.35
N LEU A 110 -2.66 -2.70 -14.56
CA LEU A 110 -1.93 -1.62 -15.19
C LEU A 110 -2.02 -0.34 -14.35
N PHE A 111 -3.22 0.05 -13.92
CA PHE A 111 -3.44 1.21 -13.05
C PHE A 111 -2.59 1.15 -11.77
N ARG A 112 -2.60 0.01 -11.05
CA ARG A 112 -1.73 -0.19 -9.87
C ARG A 112 -0.25 -0.06 -10.18
N ALA A 113 0.19 -0.58 -11.33
CA ALA A 113 1.59 -0.48 -11.75
C ALA A 113 1.98 0.99 -12.00
N LEU A 114 1.09 1.75 -12.63
CA LEU A 114 1.31 3.18 -12.93
C LEU A 114 1.28 4.06 -11.69
N GLN A 115 0.45 3.74 -10.70
CA GLN A 115 0.45 4.44 -9.40
C GLN A 115 1.79 4.29 -8.67
N LYS A 116 2.44 3.14 -8.79
CA LYS A 116 3.71 2.84 -8.09
C LYS A 116 4.95 3.21 -8.89
N ASN A 117 4.86 3.21 -10.22
CA ASN A 117 5.96 3.47 -11.13
C ASN A 117 5.47 4.30 -12.32
N THR A 118 5.50 5.62 -12.19
CA THR A 118 5.31 6.54 -13.33
C THR A 118 6.54 6.59 -14.25
N SER A 119 7.69 6.12 -13.77
CA SER A 119 8.96 6.06 -14.51
C SER A 119 8.91 5.16 -15.76
N GLY A 120 7.99 4.21 -15.81
CA GLY A 120 7.78 3.34 -16.97
C GLY A 120 7.04 4.00 -18.14
N LEU A 121 6.37 5.15 -17.90
CA LEU A 121 5.69 5.93 -18.92
C LEU A 121 6.44 7.22 -19.21
N THR A 122 7.57 7.11 -19.92
CA THR A 122 8.21 8.29 -20.52
C THR A 122 7.28 8.93 -21.56
N ALA A 123 7.42 10.23 -21.80
CA ALA A 123 6.63 10.92 -22.84
C ALA A 123 6.69 10.18 -24.19
N SER A 124 7.86 9.64 -24.56
CA SER A 124 8.02 8.86 -25.78
C SER A 124 7.27 7.52 -25.77
N SER A 125 7.23 6.82 -24.64
CA SER A 125 6.47 5.56 -24.51
C SER A 125 4.95 5.79 -24.61
N LEU A 126 4.45 6.91 -24.07
CA LEU A 126 3.06 7.32 -24.18
C LEU A 126 2.69 7.73 -25.62
N GLU A 127 3.58 8.44 -26.31
CA GLU A 127 3.39 8.85 -27.69
C GLU A 127 3.43 7.65 -28.65
N THR A 128 4.28 6.68 -28.36
CA THR A 128 4.33 5.39 -29.06
C THR A 128 3.06 4.57 -28.83
N LEU A 129 2.58 4.50 -27.58
CA LEU A 129 1.33 3.82 -27.23
C LEU A 129 0.13 4.49 -27.91
N ARG A 130 0.07 5.82 -27.93
CA ARG A 130 -0.97 6.61 -28.60
C ARG A 130 -0.97 6.37 -30.11
N SER A 131 0.21 6.33 -30.71
CA SER A 131 0.37 6.08 -32.16
C SER A 131 -0.07 4.65 -32.52
N ALA A 132 0.34 3.65 -31.72
CA ALA A 132 -0.07 2.26 -31.89
C ALA A 132 -1.57 2.06 -31.70
N ALA A 133 -2.18 2.70 -30.70
CA ALA A 133 -3.62 2.67 -30.47
C ALA A 133 -4.40 3.34 -31.61
N SER A 134 -3.91 4.48 -32.12
CA SER A 134 -4.52 5.19 -33.26
C SER A 134 -4.46 4.35 -34.54
N LEU A 135 -3.32 3.70 -34.82
CA LEU A 135 -3.16 2.78 -35.93
C LEU A 135 -4.07 1.55 -35.80
N SER A 136 -4.18 0.97 -34.59
CA SER A 136 -5.05 -0.18 -34.35
C SER A 136 -6.53 0.16 -34.45
N ALA A 137 -6.94 1.35 -34.02
CA ALA A 137 -8.31 1.85 -34.18
C ALA A 137 -8.66 2.14 -35.65
N ALA A 138 -7.69 2.66 -36.42
CA ALA A 138 -7.84 2.89 -37.85
C ALA A 138 -7.76 1.60 -38.69
N ALA A 139 -7.16 0.53 -38.15
CA ALA A 139 -7.01 -0.77 -38.82
C ALA A 139 -8.17 -1.75 -38.56
N LYS A 140 -9.22 -1.35 -37.84
CA LYS A 140 -10.48 -2.11 -37.83
C LYS A 140 -11.19 -1.91 -39.17
N PRO A 141 -11.57 -2.99 -39.90
CA PRO A 141 -12.44 -2.88 -41.06
C PRO A 141 -13.84 -2.41 -40.70
#